data_AF-A0A357EHA3-F1
#
_entry.id   AF-A0A357EHA3-F1
#
_cell.length_a   1.000
_cell.length_b   1.000
_cell.length_c   1.000
_cell.angle_alpha   90.00
_cell.angle_beta   90.00
_cell.angle_gamma   90.00
#
_symmetry.space_group_name_H-M   'P 1'
#
loop_
_entity.id
_entity.type
_entity.pdbx_description
1 polymer ?
#
loop_
_entity_poly.entity_id
_entity_poly.type
_entity_poly.pdbx_seq_one_letter_code
_entity_poly.pdbx_strand_id
1 'polypeptide(L)'
;MAHSYTPGLTVTEQTVIHRRRMLPLPGKVVVAVGDRVRSDQVVAKAELPGKVFPINLANQLSVTPGEMKGYLTKREGDAVAKDEILAENNPLIKWFKTEIRSPVSGTIESISSVTGQVLLREPPRVLELLAYVDGTITDTIPQQGVVVETTCSLVQGIFGIGGETSGDIVVAVQAPDDPLTANHLTSAMKGKVVVGGSFLSAETMKQAKAVGVAGLVVGGIHDEDLRALLGYDLGVAITGTEQVGFTLILTEGFGTIPMAAKTFTLLSSHAGQKASISGATQIRAGVIRPEIIIPQRDGQPKTAGQSQREGIRLGDPVRIIRDPMFGRIGEVSALPSELTKIPTESEVRVLEVKFADGKTA
;
A
#
# COMPACT_ATOMS: atom_id res chain seq x y z
N MET A 1 -4.28 1.60 33.75
CA MET A 1 -5.68 1.26 33.36
C MET A 1 -6.04 1.67 31.93
N ALA A 2 -5.55 2.82 31.42
CA ALA A 2 -5.85 3.33 30.07
C ALA A 2 -5.34 2.48 28.88
N HIS A 3 -4.36 1.59 29.08
CA HIS A 3 -3.79 0.76 28.00
C HIS A 3 -4.69 -0.39 27.50
N SER A 4 -5.85 -0.64 28.11
CA SER A 4 -6.79 -1.66 27.62
C SER A 4 -7.63 -1.20 26.42
N TYR A 5 -7.67 0.11 26.19
CA TYR A 5 -8.34 0.72 25.06
C TYR A 5 -7.28 1.35 24.16
N THR A 6 -6.92 0.65 23.09
CA THR A 6 -6.03 1.20 22.08
C THR A 6 -6.73 2.35 21.39
N PRO A 7 -6.13 3.56 21.32
CA PRO A 7 -6.71 4.68 20.59
C PRO A 7 -7.07 4.27 19.16
N GLY A 8 -8.16 4.83 18.65
CA GLY A 8 -8.57 4.67 17.25
C GLY A 8 -7.61 5.37 16.28
N LEU A 9 -8.14 5.78 15.13
CA LEU A 9 -7.36 6.46 14.09
C LEU A 9 -6.67 7.71 14.62
N THR A 10 -5.47 7.99 14.09
CA THR A 10 -4.73 9.21 14.40
C THR A 10 -5.03 10.31 13.39
N VAL A 11 -5.46 11.47 13.89
CA VAL A 11 -5.60 12.72 13.13
C VAL A 11 -4.95 13.83 13.95
N THR A 12 -3.78 14.28 13.51
CA THR A 12 -2.97 15.28 14.21
C THR A 12 -2.32 16.26 13.24
N GLU A 13 -2.30 17.53 13.62
CA GLU A 13 -1.68 18.62 12.87
C GLU A 13 -0.15 18.51 12.87
N GLN A 14 0.43 18.05 13.97
CA GLN A 14 1.87 17.93 14.09
C GLN A 14 2.22 16.68 14.89
N THR A 15 3.14 15.88 14.34
CA THR A 15 3.77 14.75 15.01
C THR A 15 5.12 14.48 14.36
N VAL A 16 5.96 13.70 15.04
CA VAL A 16 7.18 13.12 14.46
C VAL A 16 6.92 11.65 14.23
N ILE A 17 7.16 11.19 13.01
CA ILE A 17 7.06 9.79 12.65
C ILE A 17 8.41 9.24 12.21
N HIS A 18 8.63 7.96 12.48
CA HIS A 18 9.75 7.18 11.98
C HIS A 18 9.21 6.12 11.02
N ARG A 19 9.56 6.23 9.73
CA ARG A 19 9.18 5.26 8.70
C ARG A 19 10.35 4.35 8.42
N ARG A 20 10.21 3.08 8.84
CA ARG A 20 11.14 2.02 8.48
C ARG A 20 10.88 1.62 7.03
N ARG A 21 11.89 1.76 6.20
CA ARG A 21 11.88 1.34 4.79
C ARG A 21 12.76 0.10 4.71
N MET A 22 12.24 -1.02 4.26
CA MET A 22 12.98 -2.29 4.21
C MET A 22 12.80 -2.99 2.86
N LEU A 23 13.90 -3.49 2.33
CA LEU A 23 13.91 -4.41 1.20
C LEU A 23 13.43 -5.79 1.66
N PRO A 24 12.72 -6.54 0.79
CA PRO A 24 12.28 -7.90 1.09
C PRO A 24 13.42 -8.93 1.04
N LEU A 25 14.60 -8.53 0.54
CA LEU A 25 15.81 -9.35 0.41
C LEU A 25 17.04 -8.47 0.63
N PRO A 26 18.20 -9.09 0.94
CA PRO A 26 19.46 -8.37 1.05
C PRO A 26 19.76 -7.54 -0.21
N GLY A 27 20.25 -6.33 0.00
CA GLY A 27 20.61 -5.38 -1.04
C GLY A 27 21.59 -4.32 -0.54
N LYS A 28 21.58 -3.15 -1.15
CA LYS A 28 22.48 -2.04 -0.87
C LYS A 28 21.71 -0.80 -0.46
N VAL A 29 22.03 -0.26 0.71
CA VAL A 29 21.59 1.08 1.14
C VAL A 29 22.44 2.11 0.40
N VAL A 30 21.82 3.15 -0.17
CA VAL A 30 22.47 4.15 -1.03
C VAL A 30 22.47 5.57 -0.43
N VAL A 31 22.09 5.69 0.83
CA VAL A 31 22.08 6.94 1.62
C VAL A 31 22.75 6.70 2.97
N ALA A 32 23.12 7.78 3.68
CA ALA A 32 23.74 7.74 4.99
C ALA A 32 22.86 8.39 6.06
N VAL A 33 23.15 8.08 7.34
CA VAL A 33 22.53 8.78 8.48
C VAL A 33 22.84 10.28 8.40
N GLY A 34 21.82 11.11 8.59
CA GLY A 34 21.89 12.57 8.47
C GLY A 34 21.47 13.12 7.11
N ASP A 35 21.35 12.28 6.07
CA ASP A 35 20.92 12.72 4.75
C ASP A 35 19.46 13.20 4.78
N ARG A 36 19.19 14.33 4.11
CA ARG A 36 17.83 14.75 3.77
C ARG A 36 17.40 14.07 2.48
N VAL A 37 16.22 13.45 2.50
CA VAL A 37 15.68 12.70 1.36
C VAL A 37 14.30 13.21 0.98
N ARG A 38 13.97 13.09 -0.31
CA ARG A 38 12.60 13.27 -0.81
C ARG A 38 11.86 11.93 -0.86
N SER A 39 10.53 11.98 -0.81
CA SER A 39 9.66 10.81 -0.84
C SER A 39 9.90 9.88 -2.04
N ASP A 40 10.30 10.45 -3.18
CA ASP A 40 10.58 9.78 -4.45
C ASP A 40 12.05 9.36 -4.62
N GLN A 41 12.90 9.65 -3.62
CA GLN A 41 14.31 9.28 -3.68
C GLN A 41 14.50 7.81 -3.33
N VAL A 42 15.32 7.12 -4.13
CA VAL A 42 15.74 5.76 -3.83
C VAL A 42 16.73 5.76 -2.67
N VAL A 43 16.41 5.00 -1.61
CA VAL A 43 17.22 4.87 -0.39
C VAL A 43 17.92 3.52 -0.27
N ALA A 44 17.39 2.49 -0.93
CA ALA A 44 18.06 1.20 -1.05
C ALA A 44 17.67 0.50 -2.36
N LYS A 45 18.51 -0.43 -2.83
CA LYS A 45 18.24 -1.25 -4.01
C LYS A 45 18.58 -2.72 -3.76
N ALA A 46 17.81 -3.64 -4.31
CA ALA A 46 18.13 -5.07 -4.33
C ALA A 46 17.97 -5.63 -5.75
N GLU A 47 18.69 -6.71 -6.05
CA GLU A 47 18.49 -7.45 -7.29
C GLU A 47 17.55 -8.61 -7.03
N LEU A 48 16.37 -8.56 -7.65
CA LEU A 48 15.44 -9.68 -7.65
C LEU A 48 15.86 -10.66 -8.74
N PRO A 49 16.10 -11.95 -8.39
CA PRO A 49 16.44 -12.95 -9.38
C PRO A 49 15.38 -13.00 -10.49
N GLY A 50 15.83 -13.12 -11.73
CA GLY A 50 14.93 -13.29 -12.86
C GLY A 50 14.16 -14.60 -12.75
N LYS A 51 12.98 -14.63 -13.38
CA LYS A 51 12.10 -15.80 -13.39
C LYS A 51 12.79 -16.96 -14.11
N VAL A 52 12.58 -18.17 -13.60
CA VAL A 52 13.10 -19.39 -14.20
C VAL A 52 12.05 -20.00 -15.11
N PHE A 53 12.48 -20.39 -16.31
CA PHE A 53 11.67 -21.04 -17.34
C PHE A 53 12.23 -22.43 -17.62
N PRO A 54 11.56 -23.49 -17.15
CA PRO A 54 11.95 -24.85 -17.47
C PRO A 54 11.49 -25.23 -18.88
N ILE A 55 12.40 -25.77 -19.68
CA ILE A 55 12.12 -26.31 -21.02
C ILE A 55 12.48 -27.79 -21.02
N ASN A 56 11.51 -28.65 -21.30
CA ASN A 56 11.76 -30.08 -21.47
C ASN A 56 12.24 -30.37 -22.91
N LEU A 57 13.53 -30.18 -23.16
CA LEU A 57 14.13 -30.41 -24.47
C LEU A 57 14.11 -31.87 -24.88
N ALA A 58 14.29 -32.82 -23.95
CA ALA A 58 14.27 -34.25 -24.28
C ALA A 58 12.92 -34.66 -24.88
N ASN A 59 11.81 -34.22 -24.27
CA ASN A 59 10.47 -34.48 -24.80
C ASN A 59 10.21 -33.77 -26.13
N GLN A 60 10.70 -32.53 -26.29
CA GLN A 60 10.48 -31.77 -27.53
C GLN A 60 11.32 -32.30 -28.71
N LEU A 61 12.51 -32.84 -28.45
CA LEU A 61 13.36 -33.49 -29.46
C LEU A 61 13.04 -34.98 -29.67
N SER A 62 12.21 -35.58 -28.81
CA SER A 62 11.95 -37.03 -28.77
C SER A 62 13.24 -37.87 -28.59
N VAL A 63 14.14 -37.43 -27.70
CA VAL A 63 15.40 -38.13 -27.38
C VAL A 63 15.49 -38.47 -25.90
N THR A 64 16.42 -39.34 -25.52
CA THR A 64 16.66 -39.59 -24.10
C THR A 64 17.40 -38.41 -23.45
N PRO A 65 17.21 -38.14 -22.15
CA PRO A 65 17.90 -37.05 -21.44
C PRO A 65 19.42 -37.03 -21.62
N GLY A 66 20.06 -38.19 -21.74
CA GLY A 66 21.52 -38.31 -21.94
C GLY A 66 21.99 -37.86 -23.32
N GLU A 67 21.14 -37.94 -24.34
CA GLU A 67 21.49 -37.64 -25.74
C GLU A 67 21.31 -36.15 -26.09
N MET A 68 20.51 -35.41 -25.30
CA MET A 68 20.17 -34.00 -25.55
C MET A 68 21.40 -33.10 -25.73
N LYS A 69 22.51 -33.37 -25.02
CA LYS A 69 23.72 -32.55 -25.09
C LYS A 69 24.26 -32.39 -26.52
N GLY A 70 24.05 -33.38 -27.39
CA GLY A 70 24.49 -33.32 -28.79
C GLY A 70 23.64 -32.40 -29.69
N TYR A 71 22.47 -31.99 -29.22
CA TYR A 71 21.52 -31.17 -29.98
C TYR A 71 21.52 -29.70 -29.56
N LEU A 72 22.13 -29.38 -28.41
CA LEU A 72 22.19 -28.03 -27.87
C LEU A 72 23.12 -27.15 -28.70
N THR A 73 22.66 -25.94 -29.02
CA THR A 73 23.44 -24.91 -29.72
C THR A 73 24.25 -24.03 -28.76
N LYS A 74 23.90 -24.06 -27.47
CA LYS A 74 24.49 -23.27 -26.39
C LYS A 74 24.72 -24.10 -25.12
N ARG A 75 25.54 -23.60 -24.22
CA ARG A 75 25.97 -24.24 -22.96
C ARG A 75 25.43 -23.51 -21.74
N GLU A 76 25.55 -24.15 -20.57
CA GLU A 76 25.28 -23.49 -19.30
C GLU A 76 26.15 -22.22 -19.18
N GLY A 77 25.53 -21.12 -18.74
CA GLY A 77 26.15 -19.80 -18.66
C GLY A 77 26.00 -18.95 -19.92
N ASP A 78 25.59 -19.51 -21.06
CA ASP A 78 25.43 -18.72 -22.29
C ASP A 78 24.16 -17.86 -22.26
N ALA A 79 24.27 -16.63 -22.77
CA ALA A 79 23.14 -15.76 -23.01
C ALA A 79 22.32 -16.24 -24.22
N VAL A 80 21.00 -16.09 -24.13
CA VAL A 80 20.04 -16.43 -25.18
C VAL A 80 19.01 -15.30 -25.36
N ALA A 81 18.65 -15.00 -26.60
CA ALA A 81 17.55 -14.10 -26.92
C ALA A 81 16.23 -14.88 -27.08
N LYS A 82 15.10 -14.21 -26.84
CA LYS A 82 13.79 -14.75 -27.21
C LYS A 82 13.78 -15.18 -28.69
N ASP A 83 13.19 -16.34 -28.95
CA ASP A 83 13.08 -16.99 -30.25
C ASP A 83 14.41 -17.47 -30.87
N GLU A 84 15.54 -17.31 -30.17
CA GLU A 84 16.83 -17.89 -30.56
C GLU A 84 16.81 -19.41 -30.40
N ILE A 85 17.47 -20.13 -31.31
CA ILE A 85 17.54 -21.60 -31.30
C ILE A 85 18.40 -22.06 -30.12
N LEU A 86 17.82 -22.87 -29.23
CA LEU A 86 18.48 -23.53 -28.09
C LEU A 86 18.99 -24.92 -28.43
N ALA A 87 18.23 -25.63 -29.28
CA ALA A 87 18.59 -26.94 -29.74
C ALA A 87 18.04 -27.18 -31.15
N GLU A 88 18.81 -27.90 -31.95
CA GLU A 88 18.38 -28.35 -33.27
C GLU A 88 18.91 -29.76 -33.56
N ASN A 89 18.16 -30.52 -34.35
CA ASN A 89 18.68 -31.72 -34.98
C ASN A 89 19.32 -31.37 -36.33
N ASN A 90 20.27 -32.20 -36.78
CA ASN A 90 20.94 -32.02 -38.08
C ASN A 90 20.66 -33.23 -39.00
N PRO A 91 19.43 -33.39 -39.52
CA PRO A 91 19.06 -34.54 -40.35
C PRO A 91 19.59 -34.41 -41.79
N LEU A 92 19.83 -35.55 -42.45
CA LEU A 92 20.25 -35.63 -43.86
C LEU A 92 19.17 -35.08 -44.83
N ILE A 93 17.91 -35.03 -44.40
CA ILE A 93 16.77 -34.49 -45.17
C ILE A 93 16.19 -33.31 -44.39
N LYS A 94 16.26 -32.10 -44.99
CA LYS A 94 15.90 -30.82 -44.36
C LYS A 94 14.46 -30.74 -43.83
N TRP A 95 13.54 -31.54 -44.37
CA TRP A 95 12.12 -31.55 -43.95
C TRP A 95 11.90 -32.14 -42.53
N PHE A 96 12.88 -32.84 -41.97
CA PHE A 96 12.84 -33.38 -40.60
C PHE A 96 13.54 -32.48 -39.57
N LYS A 97 13.89 -31.23 -39.94
CA LYS A 97 14.56 -30.31 -39.02
C LYS A 97 13.59 -29.87 -37.91
N THR A 98 13.96 -30.14 -36.67
CA THR A 98 13.31 -29.68 -35.45
C THR A 98 14.19 -28.62 -34.83
N GLU A 99 13.61 -27.45 -34.59
CA GLU A 99 14.27 -26.34 -33.90
C GLU A 99 13.48 -26.02 -32.64
N ILE A 100 14.16 -26.01 -31.52
CA ILE A 100 13.59 -25.57 -30.25
C ILE A 100 14.13 -24.19 -29.96
N ARG A 101 13.21 -23.24 -29.78
CA ARG A 101 13.52 -21.84 -29.59
C ARG A 101 13.28 -21.41 -28.15
N SER A 102 14.06 -20.44 -27.72
CA SER A 102 13.93 -19.88 -26.38
C SER A 102 12.62 -19.10 -26.25
N PRO A 103 11.80 -19.36 -25.22
CA PRO A 103 10.59 -18.58 -24.95
C PRO A 103 10.91 -17.19 -24.37
N VAL A 104 12.14 -16.97 -23.89
CA VAL A 104 12.57 -15.76 -23.19
C VAL A 104 13.97 -15.32 -23.58
N SER A 105 14.31 -14.06 -23.31
CA SER A 105 15.69 -13.60 -23.29
C SER A 105 16.28 -13.82 -21.89
N GLY A 106 17.49 -14.35 -21.79
CA GLY A 106 18.08 -14.70 -20.50
C GLY A 106 19.40 -15.43 -20.62
N THR A 107 19.70 -16.26 -19.62
CA THR A 107 20.90 -17.12 -19.56
C THR A 107 20.47 -18.57 -19.36
N ILE A 108 21.19 -19.51 -19.95
CA ILE A 108 21.05 -20.93 -19.63
C ILE A 108 21.61 -21.17 -18.23
N GLU A 109 20.74 -21.32 -17.23
CA GLU A 109 21.14 -21.52 -15.84
C GLU A 109 21.65 -22.94 -15.60
N SER A 110 20.97 -23.94 -16.16
CA SER A 110 21.41 -25.34 -16.05
C SER A 110 20.80 -26.22 -17.15
N ILE A 111 21.47 -27.33 -17.44
CA ILE A 111 21.12 -28.37 -18.39
C ILE A 111 21.20 -29.71 -17.65
N SER A 112 20.05 -30.29 -17.34
CA SER A 112 19.95 -31.57 -16.64
C SER A 112 19.89 -32.73 -17.62
N SER A 113 20.97 -33.51 -17.71
CA SER A 113 21.01 -34.77 -18.46
C SER A 113 20.25 -35.92 -17.78
N VAL A 114 19.72 -35.71 -16.57
CA VAL A 114 18.89 -36.69 -15.85
C VAL A 114 17.41 -36.47 -16.17
N THR A 115 16.94 -35.23 -16.09
CA THR A 115 15.52 -34.89 -16.30
C THR A 115 15.20 -34.48 -17.73
N GLY A 116 16.20 -34.21 -18.56
CA GLY A 116 15.99 -33.77 -19.93
C GLY A 116 15.53 -32.30 -20.01
N GLN A 117 15.84 -31.50 -18.98
CA GLN A 117 15.40 -30.11 -18.89
C GLN A 117 16.56 -29.11 -19.04
N VAL A 118 16.24 -27.98 -19.65
CA VAL A 118 17.06 -26.77 -19.66
C VAL A 118 16.32 -25.69 -18.90
N LEU A 119 16.99 -25.11 -17.90
CA LEU A 119 16.47 -24.00 -17.13
C LEU A 119 17.03 -22.71 -17.71
N LEU A 120 16.14 -21.82 -18.17
CA LEU A 120 16.50 -20.46 -18.54
C LEU A 120 16.17 -19.51 -17.41
N ARG A 121 17.05 -18.55 -17.17
CA ARG A 121 16.82 -17.48 -16.20
C ARG A 121 16.78 -16.14 -16.91
N GLU A 122 15.69 -15.40 -16.76
CA GLU A 122 15.62 -14.00 -17.22
C GLU A 122 16.66 -13.13 -16.51
N PRO A 123 17.06 -11.98 -17.08
CA PRO A 123 17.91 -11.03 -16.37
C PRO A 123 17.31 -10.63 -15.01
N PRO A 124 18.14 -10.37 -13.99
CA PRO A 124 17.64 -9.87 -12.72
C PRO A 124 16.99 -8.50 -12.90
N ARG A 125 15.99 -8.20 -12.06
CA ARG A 125 15.34 -6.89 -12.02
C ARG A 125 15.77 -6.12 -10.78
N VAL A 126 16.08 -4.84 -10.95
CA VAL A 126 16.42 -3.97 -9.81
C VAL A 126 15.13 -3.57 -9.10
N LEU A 127 15.04 -3.92 -7.82
CA LEU A 127 14.03 -3.41 -6.91
C LEU A 127 14.56 -2.15 -6.24
N GLU A 128 13.88 -1.03 -6.45
CA GLU A 128 14.20 0.22 -5.79
C GLU A 128 13.26 0.44 -4.61
N LEU A 129 13.84 0.77 -3.46
CA LEU A 129 13.10 1.15 -2.26
C LEU A 129 13.14 2.67 -2.14
N LEU A 130 11.97 3.30 -2.18
CA LEU A 130 11.82 4.74 -2.01
C LEU A 130 11.77 5.14 -0.53
N ALA A 131 12.19 6.38 -0.24
CA ALA A 131 12.10 6.96 1.10
C ALA A 131 10.66 7.05 1.60
N TYR A 132 9.69 7.14 0.68
CA TYR A 132 8.24 7.27 0.90
C TYR A 132 7.80 8.58 1.55
N VAL A 133 8.62 9.23 2.37
CA VAL A 133 8.34 10.54 2.96
C VAL A 133 9.54 11.47 2.80
N ASP A 134 9.27 12.77 2.65
CA ASP A 134 10.31 13.79 2.76
C ASP A 134 10.77 13.85 4.22
N GLY A 135 12.08 13.75 4.47
CA GLY A 135 12.58 13.62 5.84
C GLY A 135 14.10 13.51 5.95
N THR A 136 14.57 13.10 7.12
CA THR A 136 15.99 12.88 7.42
C THR A 136 16.23 11.42 7.78
N ILE A 137 17.30 10.82 7.26
CA ILE A 137 17.70 9.46 7.64
C ILE A 137 18.25 9.48 9.07
N THR A 138 17.58 8.78 9.99
CA THR A 138 18.04 8.67 11.38
C THR A 138 18.79 7.39 11.66
N ASP A 139 18.57 6.35 10.86
CA ASP A 139 19.24 5.06 11.02
C ASP A 139 19.33 4.30 9.68
N THR A 140 20.34 3.44 9.56
CA THR A 140 20.56 2.54 8.43
C THR A 140 20.56 1.10 8.91
N ILE A 141 19.76 0.24 8.27
CA ILE A 141 19.68 -1.19 8.55
C ILE A 141 20.58 -1.89 7.52
N PRO A 142 21.74 -2.44 7.90
CA PRO A 142 22.71 -3.00 6.97
C PRO A 142 22.07 -3.99 5.99
N GLN A 143 22.37 -3.81 4.71
CA GLN A 143 21.86 -4.62 3.59
C GLN A 143 20.33 -4.67 3.43
N GLN A 144 19.54 -3.94 4.22
CA GLN A 144 18.09 -4.05 4.17
C GLN A 144 17.38 -2.72 3.94
N GLY A 145 17.82 -1.62 4.56
CA GLY A 145 17.03 -0.39 4.47
C GLY A 145 17.43 0.72 5.41
N VAL A 146 16.47 1.59 5.72
CA VAL A 146 16.69 2.84 6.47
C VAL A 146 15.50 3.18 7.35
N VAL A 147 15.71 4.11 8.29
CA VAL A 147 14.64 4.79 9.02
C VAL A 147 14.61 6.25 8.61
N VAL A 148 13.47 6.71 8.09
CA VAL A 148 13.24 8.11 7.72
C VAL A 148 12.41 8.77 8.81
N GLU A 149 12.96 9.80 9.45
CA GLU A 149 12.23 10.67 10.37
C GLU A 149 11.63 11.85 9.61
N THR A 150 10.36 12.14 9.88
CA THR A 150 9.71 13.35 9.36
C THR A 150 8.80 13.97 10.41
N THR A 151 8.78 15.30 10.47
CA THR A 151 7.78 16.07 11.22
C THR A 151 6.65 16.41 10.27
N CYS A 152 5.42 16.02 10.58
CA CYS A 152 4.33 16.06 9.62
C CYS A 152 2.96 16.22 10.30
N SER A 153 1.96 16.62 9.51
CA SER A 153 0.57 16.26 9.80
C SER A 153 0.31 14.81 9.41
N LEU A 154 -0.48 14.09 10.21
CA LEU A 154 -0.81 12.69 10.00
C LEU A 154 -2.32 12.47 10.10
N VAL A 155 -2.89 11.84 9.07
CA VAL A 155 -4.26 11.33 9.05
C VAL A 155 -4.22 9.84 8.76
N GLN A 156 -4.89 9.05 9.58
CA GLN A 156 -5.13 7.63 9.32
C GLN A 156 -6.57 7.39 8.89
N GLY A 157 -6.77 6.64 7.81
CA GLY A 157 -8.08 6.17 7.38
C GLY A 157 -8.47 4.84 8.03
N ILE A 158 -9.74 4.48 7.92
CA ILE A 158 -10.26 3.20 8.40
C ILE A 158 -9.85 2.07 7.46
N PHE A 159 -9.95 2.34 6.16
CA PHE A 159 -9.76 1.38 5.09
C PHE A 159 -9.21 2.06 3.84
N GLY A 160 -8.44 1.34 3.04
CA GLY A 160 -7.92 1.81 1.78
C GLY A 160 -7.50 0.67 0.87
N ILE A 161 -7.20 1.00 -0.38
CA ILE A 161 -6.63 0.08 -1.38
C ILE A 161 -5.59 0.82 -2.21
N GLY A 162 -4.74 0.06 -2.89
CA GLY A 162 -3.66 0.60 -3.69
C GLY A 162 -2.45 0.99 -2.83
N GLY A 163 -1.29 0.98 -3.47
CA GLY A 163 0.00 1.09 -2.78
C GLY A 163 0.35 2.50 -2.32
N GLU A 164 1.64 2.67 -2.06
CA GLU A 164 2.23 3.97 -1.73
C GLU A 164 2.28 4.86 -2.97
N THR A 165 1.91 6.13 -2.81
CA THR A 165 2.05 7.15 -3.85
C THR A 165 2.20 8.53 -3.20
N SER A 166 2.43 9.56 -4.02
CA SER A 166 2.49 10.95 -3.54
C SER A 166 1.96 11.93 -4.58
N GLY A 167 1.51 13.09 -4.12
CA GLY A 167 1.03 14.17 -4.97
C GLY A 167 0.57 15.37 -4.16
N ASP A 168 0.38 16.51 -4.82
CA ASP A 168 -0.17 17.70 -4.16
C ASP A 168 -1.64 17.46 -3.77
N ILE A 169 -2.03 17.94 -2.60
CA ILE A 169 -3.42 17.88 -2.14
C ILE A 169 -4.27 18.88 -2.93
N VAL A 170 -5.42 18.42 -3.41
CA VAL A 170 -6.48 19.26 -3.97
C VAL A 170 -7.79 18.90 -3.29
N VAL A 171 -8.47 19.90 -2.73
CA VAL A 171 -9.82 19.73 -2.20
C VAL A 171 -10.80 19.99 -3.34
N ALA A 172 -11.60 18.97 -3.67
CA ALA A 172 -12.50 19.00 -4.82
C ALA A 172 -13.95 19.40 -4.48
N VAL A 173 -14.29 19.48 -3.19
CA VAL A 173 -15.62 19.83 -2.69
C VAL A 173 -15.54 20.96 -1.64
N GLN A 174 -16.66 21.55 -1.24
CA GLN A 174 -16.68 22.70 -0.31
C GLN A 174 -16.89 22.29 1.15
N ALA A 175 -17.61 21.19 1.38
CA ALA A 175 -18.01 20.75 2.70
C ALA A 175 -17.72 19.25 2.95
N PRO A 176 -17.55 18.83 4.22
CA PRO A 176 -17.28 17.43 4.57
C PRO A 176 -18.40 16.44 4.20
N ASP A 177 -19.62 16.93 4.05
CA ASP A 177 -20.81 16.16 3.66
C ASP A 177 -21.07 16.16 2.14
N ASP A 178 -20.34 16.97 1.37
CA ASP A 178 -20.47 17.01 -0.09
C ASP A 178 -19.99 15.70 -0.74
N PRO A 179 -20.77 15.10 -1.66
CA PRO A 179 -20.30 13.96 -2.43
C PRO A 179 -19.29 14.39 -3.50
N LEU A 180 -18.21 13.62 -3.65
CA LEU A 180 -17.30 13.74 -4.78
C LEU A 180 -17.92 13.04 -6.00
N THR A 181 -18.18 13.82 -7.03
CA THR A 181 -18.76 13.33 -8.30
C THR A 181 -17.78 13.47 -9.46
N ALA A 182 -18.04 12.75 -10.57
CA ALA A 182 -17.21 12.79 -11.78
C ALA A 182 -16.94 14.21 -12.32
N ASN A 183 -17.90 15.14 -12.18
CA ASN A 183 -17.76 16.52 -12.67
C ASN A 183 -16.73 17.34 -11.89
N HIS A 184 -16.41 16.96 -10.65
CA HIS A 184 -15.37 17.62 -9.87
C HIS A 184 -13.96 17.25 -10.37
N LEU A 185 -13.82 16.12 -11.07
CA LEU A 185 -12.53 15.58 -11.49
C LEU A 185 -12.11 16.16 -12.85
N THR A 186 -11.13 17.06 -12.80
CA THR A 186 -10.60 17.75 -13.99
C THR A 186 -9.20 17.26 -14.36
N SER A 187 -8.76 17.53 -15.58
CA SER A 187 -7.41 17.18 -16.06
C SER A 187 -6.27 17.80 -15.23
N ALA A 188 -6.52 18.92 -14.56
CA ALA A 188 -5.57 19.56 -13.65
C ALA A 188 -5.26 18.73 -12.39
N MET A 189 -6.09 17.72 -12.09
CA MET A 189 -5.91 16.82 -10.94
C MET A 189 -5.05 15.60 -11.25
N LYS A 190 -4.50 15.48 -12.47
CA LYS A 190 -3.59 14.39 -12.83
C LYS A 190 -2.37 14.37 -11.90
N GLY A 191 -2.08 13.22 -11.32
CA GLY A 191 -0.98 13.01 -10.37
C GLY A 191 -1.18 13.67 -8.99
N LYS A 192 -2.38 14.17 -8.69
CA LYS A 192 -2.69 14.83 -7.40
C LYS A 192 -3.45 13.91 -6.45
N VAL A 193 -3.42 14.25 -5.16
CA VAL A 193 -4.22 13.60 -4.13
C VAL A 193 -5.50 14.40 -3.96
N VAL A 194 -6.62 13.87 -4.42
CA VAL A 194 -7.91 14.56 -4.43
C VAL A 194 -8.69 14.21 -3.16
N VAL A 195 -9.05 15.24 -2.41
CA VAL A 195 -9.86 15.15 -1.19
C VAL A 195 -11.29 15.52 -1.53
N GLY A 196 -12.21 14.58 -1.31
CA GLY A 196 -13.65 14.82 -1.36
C GLY A 196 -14.26 14.97 0.04
N GLY A 197 -15.58 14.87 0.13
CA GLY A 197 -16.33 14.94 1.37
C GLY A 197 -16.85 13.57 1.79
N SER A 198 -18.15 13.34 1.66
CA SER A 198 -18.85 12.20 2.25
C SER A 198 -18.70 10.89 1.48
N PHE A 199 -18.68 10.96 0.15
CA PHE A 199 -18.93 9.78 -0.67
C PHE A 199 -18.34 9.92 -2.07
N LEU A 200 -18.00 8.79 -2.71
CA LEU A 200 -17.79 8.70 -4.14
C LEU A 200 -18.34 7.38 -4.71
N SER A 201 -18.82 7.40 -5.94
CA SER A 201 -19.39 6.25 -6.65
C SER A 201 -18.39 5.52 -7.57
N ALA A 202 -18.74 4.33 -8.07
CA ALA A 202 -17.95 3.62 -9.08
C ALA A 202 -17.71 4.44 -10.36
N GLU A 203 -18.70 5.21 -10.80
CA GLU A 203 -18.56 6.14 -11.94
C GLU A 203 -17.46 7.18 -11.68
N THR A 204 -17.46 7.76 -10.47
CA THR A 204 -16.47 8.75 -10.07
C THR A 204 -15.07 8.12 -9.99
N MET A 205 -14.94 6.89 -9.49
CA MET A 205 -13.67 6.15 -9.51
C MET A 205 -13.15 5.89 -10.92
N LYS A 206 -14.04 5.54 -11.85
CA LYS A 206 -13.69 5.36 -13.25
C LYS A 206 -13.17 6.66 -13.87
N GLN A 207 -13.83 7.79 -13.59
CA GLN A 207 -13.37 9.10 -14.03
C GLN A 207 -12.02 9.47 -13.41
N ALA A 208 -11.81 9.22 -12.12
CA ALA A 208 -10.54 9.46 -11.44
C ALA A 208 -9.39 8.68 -12.09
N LYS A 209 -9.63 7.41 -12.43
CA LYS A 209 -8.69 6.58 -13.18
C LYS A 209 -8.38 7.15 -14.56
N ALA A 210 -9.39 7.62 -15.29
CA ALA A 210 -9.23 8.22 -16.61
C ALA A 210 -8.42 9.53 -16.58
N VAL A 211 -8.66 10.37 -15.57
CA VAL A 211 -7.86 11.59 -15.32
C VAL A 211 -6.42 11.26 -14.92
N GLY A 212 -6.22 10.13 -14.23
CA GLY A 212 -4.92 9.72 -13.71
C GLY A 212 -4.55 10.46 -12.43
N VAL A 213 -5.52 10.61 -11.50
CA VAL A 213 -5.23 11.12 -10.15
C VAL A 213 -4.29 10.16 -9.42
N ALA A 214 -3.42 10.68 -8.53
CA ALA A 214 -2.53 9.82 -7.74
C ALA A 214 -3.32 9.12 -6.62
N GLY A 215 -4.25 9.83 -5.97
CA GLY A 215 -5.08 9.24 -4.93
C GLY A 215 -6.38 9.97 -4.67
N LEU A 216 -7.27 9.28 -3.96
CA LEU A 216 -8.60 9.73 -3.56
C LEU A 216 -8.75 9.57 -2.04
N VAL A 217 -9.24 10.61 -1.37
CA VAL A 217 -9.55 10.60 0.07
C VAL A 217 -10.99 11.05 0.27
N VAL A 218 -11.83 10.18 0.82
CA VAL A 218 -13.26 10.46 1.07
C VAL A 218 -13.75 9.83 2.36
N GLY A 219 -14.92 10.25 2.84
CA GLY A 219 -15.56 9.67 4.00
C GLY A 219 -15.90 8.20 3.82
N GLY A 220 -16.62 7.85 2.75
CA GLY A 220 -16.92 6.46 2.44
C GLY A 220 -17.27 6.14 1.00
N ILE A 221 -17.51 4.85 0.75
CA ILE A 221 -18.01 4.28 -0.51
C ILE A 221 -18.97 3.14 -0.20
N HIS A 222 -19.77 2.69 -1.16
CA HIS A 222 -20.47 1.42 -1.01
C HIS A 222 -19.56 0.24 -1.36
N ASP A 223 -19.81 -0.90 -0.73
CA ASP A 223 -19.09 -2.15 -0.99
C ASP A 223 -19.29 -2.63 -2.44
N GLU A 224 -20.45 -2.36 -3.04
CA GLU A 224 -20.70 -2.62 -4.47
C GLU A 224 -19.81 -1.80 -5.41
N ASP A 225 -19.53 -0.53 -5.05
CA ASP A 225 -18.67 0.33 -5.84
C ASP A 225 -17.21 -0.16 -5.79
N LEU A 226 -16.77 -0.64 -4.61
CA LEU A 226 -15.46 -1.25 -4.44
C LEU A 226 -15.32 -2.52 -5.30
N ARG A 227 -16.31 -3.40 -5.28
CA ARG A 227 -16.34 -4.61 -6.12
C ARG A 227 -16.29 -4.28 -7.61
N ALA A 228 -17.04 -3.27 -8.03
CA ALA A 228 -17.02 -2.81 -9.42
C ALA A 228 -15.64 -2.29 -9.84
N LEU A 229 -14.90 -1.64 -8.92
CA LEU A 229 -13.54 -1.18 -9.17
C LEU A 229 -12.53 -2.34 -9.24
N LEU A 230 -12.62 -3.30 -8.31
CA LEU A 230 -11.66 -4.40 -8.19
C LEU A 230 -11.90 -5.52 -9.21
N GLY A 231 -13.17 -5.76 -9.57
CA GLY A 231 -13.59 -6.90 -10.38
C GLY A 231 -13.71 -8.22 -9.60
N TYR A 232 -13.60 -8.19 -8.27
CA TYR A 232 -13.74 -9.34 -7.37
C TYR A 232 -14.12 -8.90 -5.94
N ASP A 233 -14.57 -9.84 -5.12
CA ASP A 233 -14.88 -9.63 -3.70
C ASP A 233 -13.62 -9.55 -2.84
N LEU A 234 -13.49 -8.47 -2.06
CA LEU A 234 -12.38 -8.32 -1.12
C LEU A 234 -12.64 -9.16 0.14
N GLY A 235 -12.18 -10.41 0.15
CA GLY A 235 -12.44 -11.36 1.25
C GLY A 235 -11.79 -10.98 2.58
N VAL A 236 -10.46 -11.12 2.69
CA VAL A 236 -9.70 -10.72 3.88
C VAL A 236 -9.15 -9.31 3.62
N ALA A 237 -9.46 -8.34 4.49
CA ALA A 237 -9.00 -6.95 4.35
C ALA A 237 -7.49 -6.80 4.64
N ILE A 238 -6.68 -7.39 3.75
CA ILE A 238 -5.25 -7.15 3.56
C ILE A 238 -5.13 -6.52 2.17
N THR A 239 -4.85 -5.22 2.15
CA THR A 239 -4.84 -4.41 0.93
C THR A 239 -3.54 -3.64 0.78
N GLY A 240 -3.38 -2.94 -0.33
CA GLY A 240 -2.23 -2.08 -0.63
C GLY A 240 -1.42 -2.56 -1.84
N THR A 241 -1.80 -3.68 -2.45
CA THR A 241 -1.14 -4.23 -3.64
C THR A 241 -2.01 -4.16 -4.89
N GLU A 242 -3.27 -3.74 -4.74
CA GLU A 242 -4.24 -3.64 -5.83
C GLU A 242 -3.77 -2.63 -6.88
N GLN A 243 -3.84 -3.00 -8.15
CA GLN A 243 -3.42 -2.15 -9.27
C GLN A 243 -4.63 -1.44 -9.90
N VAL A 244 -5.33 -0.63 -9.11
CA VAL A 244 -6.54 0.07 -9.55
C VAL A 244 -6.28 1.39 -10.29
N GLY A 245 -5.03 1.89 -10.24
CA GLY A 245 -4.58 3.09 -10.95
C GLY A 245 -4.44 4.34 -10.07
N PHE A 246 -4.86 4.28 -8.81
CA PHE A 246 -4.72 5.31 -7.79
C PHE A 246 -4.75 4.66 -6.41
N THR A 247 -4.39 5.42 -5.37
CA THR A 247 -4.56 5.00 -3.97
C THR A 247 -5.87 5.56 -3.41
N LEU A 248 -6.72 4.72 -2.83
CA LEU A 248 -7.99 5.13 -2.21
C LEU A 248 -7.89 5.02 -0.69
N ILE A 249 -8.32 6.05 0.02
CA ILE A 249 -8.38 6.09 1.48
C ILE A 249 -9.78 6.53 1.91
N LEU A 250 -10.42 5.70 2.74
CA LEU A 250 -11.69 5.99 3.39
C LEU A 250 -11.43 6.42 4.82
N THR A 251 -11.91 7.61 5.20
CA THR A 251 -11.73 8.12 6.57
C THR A 251 -12.79 7.58 7.52
N GLU A 252 -14.00 7.28 7.04
CA GLU A 252 -15.14 6.87 7.86
C GLU A 252 -15.70 5.47 7.54
N GLY A 253 -15.31 4.86 6.41
CA GLY A 253 -15.58 3.45 6.10
C GLY A 253 -16.60 3.25 4.97
N PHE A 254 -17.49 2.27 5.10
CA PHE A 254 -18.45 1.92 4.05
C PHE A 254 -19.82 2.56 4.28
N GLY A 255 -20.38 3.16 3.23
CA GLY A 255 -21.61 3.95 3.24
C GLY A 255 -21.38 5.39 2.76
N THR A 256 -22.48 6.15 2.69
CA THR A 256 -22.43 7.61 2.50
C THR A 256 -22.25 8.26 3.86
N ILE A 257 -21.01 8.59 4.22
CA ILE A 257 -20.67 9.08 5.56
C ILE A 257 -19.85 10.36 5.44
N PRO A 258 -20.33 11.52 5.93
CA PRO A 258 -19.56 12.76 5.95
C PRO A 258 -18.19 12.57 6.60
N MET A 259 -17.14 13.07 5.93
CA MET A 259 -15.80 13.10 6.52
C MET A 259 -15.85 13.88 7.84
N ALA A 260 -15.11 13.43 8.86
CA ALA A 260 -15.05 14.19 10.11
C ALA A 260 -14.56 15.63 9.84
N ALA A 261 -15.28 16.64 10.37
CA ALA A 261 -14.96 18.04 10.13
C ALA A 261 -13.51 18.40 10.47
N LYS A 262 -12.96 17.81 11.54
CA LYS A 262 -11.54 17.95 11.91
C LYS A 262 -10.60 17.46 10.82
N THR A 263 -10.86 16.29 10.24
CA THR A 263 -10.06 15.70 9.15
C THR A 263 -10.16 16.56 7.89
N PHE A 264 -11.38 16.95 7.50
CA PHE A 264 -11.60 17.80 6.33
C PHE A 264 -10.91 19.15 6.45
N THR A 265 -11.00 19.79 7.63
CA THR A 265 -10.32 21.06 7.92
C THR A 265 -8.80 20.92 7.84
N LEU A 266 -8.24 19.86 8.41
CA LEU A 266 -6.80 19.58 8.37
C LEU A 266 -6.29 19.35 6.94
N LEU A 267 -6.99 18.55 6.13
CA LEU A 267 -6.60 18.32 4.74
C LEU A 267 -6.75 19.58 3.91
N SER A 268 -7.81 20.36 4.15
CA SER A 268 -8.06 21.62 3.45
C SER A 268 -7.01 22.69 3.73
N SER A 269 -6.51 22.78 4.96
CA SER A 269 -5.42 23.72 5.30
C SER A 269 -4.09 23.38 4.62
N HIS A 270 -3.97 22.17 4.07
CA HIS A 270 -2.80 21.69 3.34
C HIS A 270 -3.02 21.61 1.82
N ALA A 271 -4.07 22.24 1.28
CA ALA A 271 -4.26 22.35 -0.16
C ALA A 271 -3.00 22.91 -0.86
N GLY A 272 -2.59 22.27 -1.95
CA GLY A 272 -1.38 22.60 -2.71
C GLY A 272 -0.07 22.10 -2.08
N GLN A 273 -0.11 21.42 -0.93
CA GLN A 273 1.07 20.79 -0.34
C GLN A 273 1.18 19.33 -0.78
N LYS A 274 2.41 18.84 -0.94
CA LYS A 274 2.68 17.45 -1.30
C LYS A 274 2.39 16.54 -0.11
N ALA A 275 1.61 15.49 -0.36
CA ALA A 275 1.34 14.42 0.59
C ALA A 275 1.91 13.10 0.10
N SER A 276 2.37 12.27 1.02
CA SER A 276 2.66 10.85 0.78
C SER A 276 1.53 10.03 1.37
N ILE A 277 0.95 9.13 0.59
CA ILE A 277 -0.23 8.36 0.98
C ILE A 277 -0.02 6.87 0.77
N SER A 278 -0.68 6.05 1.58
CA SER A 278 -0.72 4.59 1.42
C SER A 278 -2.12 4.09 1.68
N GLY A 279 -2.65 3.25 0.79
CA GLY A 279 -3.93 2.59 0.95
C GLY A 279 -3.83 1.27 1.72
N ALA A 280 -2.63 0.85 2.09
CA ALA A 280 -2.42 -0.44 2.74
C ALA A 280 -3.23 -0.56 4.04
N THR A 281 -4.08 -1.57 4.10
CA THR A 281 -4.93 -1.85 5.27
C THR A 281 -4.72 -3.29 5.70
N GLN A 282 -4.51 -3.50 7.00
CA GLN A 282 -4.45 -4.81 7.62
C GLN A 282 -5.14 -4.75 8.98
N ILE A 283 -6.24 -5.49 9.13
CA ILE A 283 -7.10 -5.40 10.30
C ILE A 283 -6.70 -6.32 11.47
N ARG A 284 -5.90 -7.36 11.22
CA ARG A 284 -5.51 -8.40 12.20
C ARG A 284 -4.01 -8.68 12.11
N ALA A 285 -3.40 -9.11 13.23
CA ALA A 285 -1.99 -9.47 13.35
C ALA A 285 -1.01 -8.46 12.72
N GLY A 286 -0.62 -7.42 13.47
CA GLY A 286 0.20 -6.34 12.92
C GLY A 286 -0.66 -5.34 12.13
N VAL A 287 -1.51 -4.61 12.86
CA VAL A 287 -2.48 -3.67 12.27
C VAL A 287 -1.76 -2.60 11.44
N ILE A 288 -2.15 -2.48 10.17
CA ILE A 288 -1.71 -1.43 9.27
C ILE A 288 -2.95 -0.61 8.90
N ARG A 289 -2.83 0.71 9.01
CA ARG A 289 -3.87 1.64 8.59
C ARG A 289 -3.40 2.42 7.38
N PRO A 290 -4.31 2.73 6.45
CA PRO A 290 -4.00 3.66 5.39
C PRO A 290 -3.69 5.01 6.01
N GLU A 291 -2.80 5.75 5.38
CA GLU A 291 -2.27 6.98 5.95
C GLU A 291 -2.03 8.07 4.91
N ILE A 292 -2.13 9.31 5.39
CA ILE A 292 -1.82 10.53 4.65
C ILE A 292 -0.83 11.31 5.51
N ILE A 293 0.36 11.50 4.97
CA ILE A 293 1.49 12.16 5.62
C ILE A 293 1.79 13.43 4.83
N ILE A 294 1.72 14.56 5.52
CA ILE A 294 2.00 15.87 4.93
C ILE A 294 3.22 16.45 5.65
N PRO A 295 4.42 16.36 5.06
CA PRO A 295 5.64 16.86 5.68
C PRO A 295 5.52 18.36 5.98
N GLN A 296 6.01 18.77 7.14
CA GLN A 296 6.06 20.17 7.52
C GLN A 296 7.06 20.91 6.62
N ARG A 297 6.73 22.14 6.20
CA ARG A 297 7.65 22.97 5.41
C ARG A 297 8.89 23.36 6.25
N ASP A 298 10.05 23.39 5.60
CA ASP A 298 11.30 23.88 6.20
C ASP A 298 11.09 25.28 6.80
N GLY A 299 11.53 25.48 8.05
CA GLY A 299 11.48 26.78 8.75
C GLY A 299 10.29 27.00 9.69
N GLN A 300 9.35 26.06 9.80
CA GLN A 300 8.33 26.10 10.85
C GLN A 300 8.86 25.56 12.19
N PRO A 301 8.44 26.12 13.34
CA PRO A 301 8.90 25.65 14.64
C PRO A 301 8.53 24.18 14.88
N LYS A 302 9.51 23.41 15.34
CA LYS A 302 9.34 22.02 15.81
C LYS A 302 8.68 22.01 17.19
N THR A 303 7.41 22.39 17.28
CA THR A 303 6.57 22.21 18.48
C THR A 303 5.87 20.85 18.45
N ALA A 304 6.62 19.77 18.25
CA ALA A 304 6.08 18.43 18.42
C ALA A 304 6.39 17.94 19.84
N GLY A 305 5.44 18.13 20.76
CA GLY A 305 5.42 17.29 21.96
C GLY A 305 5.14 15.86 21.52
N GLN A 306 5.99 14.90 21.90
CA GLN A 306 5.69 13.48 21.77
C GLN A 306 4.44 13.18 22.60
N SER A 307 3.26 13.26 21.98
CA SER A 307 2.05 12.70 22.58
C SER A 307 2.09 11.19 22.32
N GLN A 308 2.93 10.48 23.07
CA GLN A 308 2.67 9.06 23.29
C GLN A 308 1.27 8.99 23.91
N ARG A 309 0.27 8.58 23.12
CA ARG A 309 -1.09 8.40 23.61
C ARG A 309 -1.05 7.28 24.64
N GLU A 310 -1.14 7.63 25.92
CA GLU A 310 -1.14 6.70 27.06
C GLU A 310 -2.44 5.87 27.19
N GLY A 311 -3.23 5.75 26.11
CA GLY A 311 -4.55 5.12 26.09
C GLY A 311 -5.69 6.13 26.24
N ILE A 312 -6.93 5.63 26.28
CA ILE A 312 -8.15 6.43 26.43
C ILE A 312 -8.27 6.98 27.87
N ARG A 313 -8.69 8.24 28.00
CA ARG A 313 -8.92 8.97 29.25
C ARG A 313 -10.37 9.46 29.35
N LEU A 314 -10.79 9.82 30.56
CA LEU A 314 -12.08 10.50 30.78
C LEU A 314 -12.11 11.83 30.02
N GLY A 315 -13.24 12.14 29.40
CA GLY A 315 -13.42 13.31 28.54
C GLY A 315 -12.88 13.16 27.12
N ASP A 316 -12.18 12.06 26.79
CA ASP A 316 -11.75 11.84 25.42
C ASP A 316 -12.96 11.70 24.50
N PRO A 317 -12.96 12.35 23.31
CA PRO A 317 -14.02 12.19 22.35
C PRO A 317 -13.93 10.80 21.71
N VAL A 318 -15.05 10.09 21.68
CA VAL A 318 -15.19 8.77 21.06
C VAL A 318 -16.36 8.76 20.09
N ARG A 319 -16.23 7.94 19.04
CA ARG A 319 -17.30 7.68 18.08
C ARG A 319 -17.77 6.25 18.20
N ILE A 320 -19.09 6.07 18.24
CA ILE A 320 -19.70 4.75 18.24
C ILE A 320 -19.65 4.16 16.83
N ILE A 321 -19.14 2.93 16.72
CA ILE A 321 -18.95 2.21 15.45
C ILE A 321 -19.89 1.00 15.30
N ARG A 322 -20.93 0.90 16.13
CA ARG A 322 -21.93 -0.16 16.08
C ARG A 322 -23.34 0.36 16.27
N ASP A 323 -24.29 -0.30 15.63
CA ASP A 323 -25.71 -0.14 15.92
C ASP A 323 -26.02 -0.42 17.39
N PRO A 324 -27.01 0.27 17.97
CA PRO A 324 -27.96 1.20 17.32
C PRO A 324 -27.48 2.65 17.26
N MET A 325 -26.27 2.95 17.73
CA MET A 325 -25.77 4.32 17.91
C MET A 325 -24.66 4.69 16.92
N PHE A 326 -24.53 3.95 15.82
CA PHE A 326 -23.48 4.12 14.82
C PHE A 326 -23.32 5.59 14.40
N GLY A 327 -22.09 6.08 14.39
CA GLY A 327 -21.74 7.44 13.98
C GLY A 327 -21.88 8.50 15.07
N ARG A 328 -22.61 8.24 16.17
CA ARG A 328 -22.74 9.21 17.27
C ARG A 328 -21.39 9.48 17.92
N ILE A 329 -21.14 10.75 18.24
CA ILE A 329 -19.95 11.20 18.96
C ILE A 329 -20.35 11.59 20.38
N GLY A 330 -19.60 11.10 21.35
CA GLY A 330 -19.74 11.47 22.76
C GLY A 330 -18.37 11.52 23.44
N GLU A 331 -18.38 11.73 24.74
CA GLU A 331 -17.18 11.81 25.58
C GLU A 331 -17.14 10.63 26.54
N VAL A 332 -15.94 10.11 26.82
CA VAL A 332 -15.79 9.03 27.82
C VAL A 332 -16.16 9.55 29.20
N SER A 333 -17.26 9.06 29.75
CA SER A 333 -17.75 9.45 31.07
C SER A 333 -17.24 8.57 32.20
N ALA A 334 -16.97 7.29 31.92
CA ALA A 334 -16.40 6.37 32.89
C ALA A 334 -15.53 5.28 32.23
N LEU A 335 -14.55 4.78 33.00
CA LEU A 335 -13.72 3.62 32.65
C LEU A 335 -13.80 2.59 33.80
N PRO A 336 -14.92 1.84 33.92
CA PRO A 336 -15.08 0.81 34.95
C PRO A 336 -13.92 -0.19 34.95
N SER A 337 -13.37 -0.48 36.13
CA SER A 337 -12.29 -1.47 36.28
C SER A 337 -12.81 -2.91 36.29
N GLU A 338 -14.07 -3.10 36.68
CA GLU A 338 -14.72 -4.40 36.77
C GLU A 338 -15.16 -4.90 35.40
N LEU A 339 -15.15 -6.22 35.20
CA LEU A 339 -15.70 -6.82 33.99
C LEU A 339 -17.22 -6.73 34.01
N THR A 340 -17.80 -6.35 32.89
CA THR A 340 -19.25 -6.32 32.69
C THR A 340 -19.67 -7.49 31.83
N LYS A 341 -20.68 -8.24 32.28
CA LYS A 341 -21.30 -9.30 31.48
C LYS A 341 -22.13 -8.67 30.36
N ILE A 342 -21.76 -8.93 29.11
CA ILE A 342 -22.51 -8.46 27.92
C ILE A 342 -23.55 -9.49 27.48
N PRO A 343 -24.49 -9.17 26.56
CA PRO A 343 -25.56 -10.09 26.14
C PRO A 343 -25.08 -11.42 25.56
N THR A 344 -23.84 -11.51 25.08
CA THR A 344 -23.21 -12.78 24.65
C THR A 344 -22.68 -13.61 25.83
N GLU A 345 -23.03 -13.22 27.06
CA GLU A 345 -22.59 -13.78 28.33
C GLU A 345 -21.10 -13.68 28.63
N SER A 346 -20.33 -13.06 27.74
CA SER A 346 -18.91 -12.81 27.93
C SER A 346 -18.70 -11.72 28.98
N GLU A 347 -17.67 -11.87 29.80
CA GLU A 347 -17.24 -10.84 30.74
C GLU A 347 -16.12 -10.02 30.10
N VAL A 348 -16.39 -8.74 29.84
CA VAL A 348 -15.47 -7.86 29.10
C VAL A 348 -15.31 -6.53 29.81
N ARG A 349 -14.21 -5.81 29.51
CA ARG A 349 -14.04 -4.43 29.95
C ARG A 349 -14.91 -3.52 29.08
N VAL A 350 -15.59 -2.57 29.71
CA VAL A 350 -16.47 -1.59 29.03
C VAL A 350 -16.03 -0.18 29.37
N LEU A 351 -16.35 0.77 28.49
CA LEU A 351 -16.24 2.19 28.75
C LEU A 351 -17.63 2.79 28.61
N GLU A 352 -17.94 3.83 29.38
CA GLU A 352 -19.20 4.54 29.27
C GLU A 352 -19.01 5.82 28.47
N VAL A 353 -19.97 6.13 27.59
CA VAL A 353 -19.95 7.33 26.74
C VAL A 353 -21.14 8.20 27.08
N LYS A 354 -20.90 9.48 27.36
CA LYS A 354 -21.95 10.50 27.49
C LYS A 354 -22.08 11.30 26.20
N PHE A 355 -23.30 11.43 25.71
CA PHE A 355 -23.61 12.23 24.53
C PHE A 355 -24.08 13.64 24.91
N ALA A 356 -24.08 14.55 23.93
CA ALA A 356 -24.53 15.93 24.11
C ALA A 356 -26.01 16.06 24.55
N ASP A 357 -26.86 15.06 24.24
CA ASP A 357 -28.26 15.00 24.68
C ASP A 357 -28.43 14.47 26.11
N GLY A 358 -27.33 14.24 26.83
CA GLY A 358 -27.30 13.77 28.21
C GLY A 358 -27.47 12.25 28.37
N LYS A 359 -27.73 11.51 27.29
CA LYS A 359 -27.81 10.05 27.33
C LYS A 359 -26.43 9.42 27.50
N THR A 360 -26.38 8.24 28.10
CA THR A 360 -25.18 7.43 28.27
C THR A 360 -25.30 6.11 27.49
N ALA A 361 -24.16 5.57 27.06
CA ALA A 361 -24.04 4.28 26.36
C ALA A 361 -22.88 3.45 26.89
#